data_AF-A0A108T8F6-F1
#
_entry.id   AF-A0A108T8F6-F1
#
_cell.length_a   1.000
_cell.length_b   1.000
_cell.length_c   1.000
_cell.angle_alpha   90.00
_cell.angle_beta   90.00
_cell.angle_gamma   90.00
#
_symmetry.space_group_name_H-M   'P 1'
#
loop_
_entity.id
_entity.type
_entity.pdbx_description
1 polymer ?
#
loop_
_entity_poly.entity_id
_entity_poly.type
_entity_poly.pdbx_seq_one_letter_code
_entity_poly.pdbx_strand_id
1 'polypeptide(L)'
;MELQNSREYKAVQELERALNDMGWSPKRFAESTRFYHRTLQQELMRTIVAVIRMVGDDSYRTDLRNQASHELCKRIIDSGVLDDIYLPFI
;
A
#
# COMPACT_ATOMS: atom_id res chain seq x y z
N MET A 1 -7.00 12.52 17.52
CA MET A 1 -7.87 11.37 17.18
C MET A 1 -6.95 10.17 17.06
N GLU A 2 -7.21 9.08 17.78
CA GLU A 2 -6.39 7.86 17.67
C GLU A 2 -6.52 7.24 16.27
N LEU A 3 -5.41 6.73 15.71
CA LEU A 3 -5.38 6.13 14.36
C LEU A 3 -6.44 5.03 14.22
N GLN A 4 -6.64 4.24 15.28
CA GLN A 4 -7.60 3.14 15.33
C GLN A 4 -9.05 3.57 15.10
N ASN A 5 -9.38 4.85 15.30
CA ASN A 5 -10.71 5.39 15.08
C ASN A 5 -10.91 5.99 13.68
N SER A 6 -9.87 6.03 12.84
CA SER A 6 -9.97 6.59 11.49
C SER A 6 -10.76 5.68 10.54
N ARG A 7 -11.28 6.28 9.46
CA ARG A 7 -11.93 5.50 8.39
C ARG A 7 -10.92 4.63 7.64
N GLU A 8 -9.68 5.09 7.53
CA GLU A 8 -8.57 4.38 6.89
C GLU A 8 -8.19 3.14 7.69
N TYR A 9 -8.19 3.21 9.02
CA TYR A 9 -7.94 2.04 9.87
C TYR A 9 -9.04 1.00 9.70
N LYS A 10 -10.31 1.41 9.64
CA LYS A 10 -11.41 0.47 9.36
C LYS A 10 -11.26 -0.17 7.97
N ALA A 11 -10.87 0.61 6.96
CA ALA A 11 -10.64 0.09 5.62
C ALA A 11 -9.48 -0.93 5.56
N VAL A 12 -8.37 -0.68 6.27
CA VAL A 12 -7.24 -1.62 6.29
C VAL A 12 -7.59 -2.92 7.03
N GLN A 13 -8.46 -2.86 8.04
CA GLN A 13 -8.95 -4.07 8.73
C GLN A 13 -9.80 -4.95 7.83
N GLU A 14 -10.65 -4.38 6.97
CA GLU A 14 -11.40 -5.16 5.98
C GLU A 14 -10.46 -5.73 4.89
N LEU A 15 -9.43 -4.97 4.49
CA LEU A 15 -8.41 -5.48 3.57
C LEU A 15 -7.60 -6.62 4.20
N GLU A 16 -7.19 -6.51 5.46
CA GLU A 16 -6.48 -7.56 6.21
C GLU A 16 -7.28 -8.86 6.22
N ARG A 17 -8.59 -8.79 6.52
CA ARG A 17 -9.48 -9.95 6.46
C ARG A 17 -9.52 -10.58 5.08
N ALA A 18 -9.59 -9.77 4.03
CA ALA A 18 -9.62 -10.26 2.66
C ALA A 18 -8.28 -10.88 2.22
N LEU A 19 -7.15 -10.31 2.66
CA LEU A 19 -5.80 -10.85 2.41
C LEU A 19 -5.57 -12.20 3.11
N ASN A 20 -6.18 -12.39 4.28
CA ASN A 20 -6.08 -13.62 5.08
C ASN A 20 -7.02 -14.73 4.60
N ASP A 21 -7.85 -14.49 3.58
CA ASP A 21 -8.76 -15.50 3.04
C ASP A 21 -8.03 -16.48 2.08
N MET A 22 -8.41 -17.77 2.16
CA MET A 22 -7.85 -18.88 1.36
C MET A 22 -8.37 -18.81 -0.08
N GLY A 23 -7.95 -17.78 -0.80
CA GLY A 23 -8.43 -17.49 -2.16
C GLY A 23 -8.00 -16.12 -2.69
N TRP A 24 -7.32 -15.31 -1.87
CA TRP A 24 -6.83 -14.02 -2.31
C TRP A 24 -5.91 -14.14 -3.53
N SER A 25 -6.17 -13.32 -4.55
CA SER A 25 -5.37 -13.26 -5.77
C SER A 25 -4.90 -11.82 -6.00
N PRO A 26 -3.62 -11.50 -5.75
CA PRO A 26 -3.07 -10.17 -5.99
C PRO A 26 -3.29 -9.70 -7.44
N LYS A 27 -3.22 -10.64 -8.40
CA LYS A 27 -3.49 -10.36 -9.82
C LYS A 27 -4.93 -9.94 -10.05
N ARG A 28 -5.91 -10.68 -9.54
CA ARG A 28 -7.34 -10.33 -9.71
C ARG A 28 -7.69 -9.04 -8.97
N PHE A 29 -7.08 -8.78 -7.80
CA PHE A 29 -7.22 -7.50 -7.10
C PHE A 29 -6.76 -6.35 -8.00
N ALA A 30 -5.52 -6.41 -8.50
CA ALA A 30 -4.97 -5.40 -9.40
C ALA A 30 -5.78 -5.24 -10.71
N GLU A 31 -6.28 -6.33 -11.29
CA GLU A 31 -7.17 -6.24 -12.45
C GLU A 31 -8.50 -5.57 -12.11
N SER A 32 -9.02 -5.75 -10.90
CA SER A 32 -10.31 -5.18 -10.47
C SER A 32 -10.23 -3.67 -10.23
N THR A 33 -9.08 -3.14 -9.83
CA THR A 33 -8.91 -1.69 -9.57
C THR A 33 -9.10 -0.86 -10.83
N ARG A 34 -8.93 -1.44 -12.03
CA ARG A 34 -9.16 -0.78 -13.31
C ARG A 34 -10.60 -0.29 -13.51
N PHE A 35 -11.56 -0.86 -12.76
CA PHE A 35 -12.98 -0.52 -12.85
C PHE A 35 -13.36 0.65 -11.94
N TYR A 36 -12.47 1.13 -11.07
CA TYR A 36 -12.72 2.34 -10.28
C TYR A 36 -12.76 3.59 -11.16
N HIS A 37 -13.42 4.64 -10.68
CA HIS A 37 -13.30 5.98 -11.28
C HIS A 37 -11.82 6.41 -11.31
N ARG A 38 -11.42 7.18 -12.34
CA ARG A 38 -10.01 7.58 -12.54
C ARG A 38 -9.42 8.31 -11.33
N THR A 39 -10.19 9.17 -10.68
CA THR A 39 -9.80 9.83 -9.42
C THR A 39 -9.47 8.82 -8.32
N LEU A 40 -10.26 7.76 -8.18
CA LEU A 40 -10.01 6.71 -7.18
C LEU A 40 -8.82 5.82 -7.55
N GLN A 41 -8.54 5.61 -8.84
CA GLN A 41 -7.31 4.94 -9.28
C GLN A 41 -6.07 5.75 -8.87
N GLN A 42 -6.13 7.08 -9.02
CA GLN A 42 -5.06 7.98 -8.58
C GLN A 42 -4.87 7.92 -7.05
N GLU A 43 -5.97 8.01 -6.28
CA GLU A 43 -5.90 7.98 -4.82
C GLU A 43 -5.43 6.61 -4.30
N LEU A 44 -5.79 5.52 -4.97
CA LEU A 44 -5.25 4.19 -4.68
C LEU A 44 -3.73 4.15 -4.89
N MET A 45 -3.22 4.72 -5.98
CA MET A 45 -1.77 4.79 -6.21
C MET A 45 -1.05 5.62 -5.16
N ARG A 46 -1.62 6.76 -4.75
CA ARG A 46 -1.09 7.57 -3.63
C ARG A 46 -1.04 6.75 -2.34
N THR A 47 -2.09 5.98 -2.06
CA THR A 47 -2.16 5.08 -0.90
C THR A 47 -1.09 4.00 -0.95
N ILE A 48 -0.89 3.35 -2.11
CA ILE A 48 0.15 2.33 -2.30
C ILE A 48 1.54 2.93 -2.09
N VAL A 49 1.82 4.13 -2.63
CA VAL A 49 3.10 4.82 -2.42
C VAL A 49 3.32 5.13 -0.94
N ALA A 50 2.29 5.56 -0.21
CA ALA A 50 2.38 5.78 1.24
C ALA A 50 2.71 4.48 2.00
N VAL A 51 2.12 3.34 1.60
CA VAL A 51 2.45 2.03 2.16
C VAL A 51 3.90 1.64 1.85
N ILE A 52 4.38 1.84 0.62
CA ILE A 52 5.77 1.56 0.24
C ILE A 52 6.73 2.39 1.12
N ARG A 53 6.48 3.69 1.26
CA ARG A 53 7.30 4.58 2.11
C ARG A 53 7.32 4.09 3.57
N MET A 54 6.16 3.73 4.12
CA MET A 54 6.07 3.23 5.50
C MET A 54 6.76 1.89 5.70
N VAL A 55 6.61 0.94 4.77
CA VAL A 55 7.22 -0.40 4.87
C VAL A 55 8.72 -0.37 4.62
N GLY A 56 9.21 0.52 3.74
CA GLY A 56 10.63 0.65 3.42
C GLY A 56 11.43 1.54 4.38
N ASP A 57 10.77 2.24 5.30
CA ASP A 57 11.41 3.11 6.29
C ASP A 57 12.33 2.31 7.24
N ASP A 58 13.47 2.88 7.61
CA ASP A 58 14.46 2.24 8.49
C ASP A 58 13.92 1.94 9.91
N SER A 59 12.88 2.66 10.34
CA SER A 59 12.21 2.42 11.62
C SER A 59 11.14 1.32 11.55
N TYR A 60 10.80 0.82 10.35
CA TYR A 60 9.80 -0.23 10.17
C TYR A 60 10.31 -1.56 10.74
N ARG A 61 9.62 -2.07 11.76
CA ARG A 61 9.97 -3.35 12.38
C ARG A 61 9.63 -4.52 11.46
N THR A 62 10.60 -5.41 11.29
CA THR A 62 10.47 -6.60 10.43
C THR A 62 10.71 -7.89 11.21
N ASP A 63 10.20 -8.99 10.66
CA ASP A 63 10.61 -10.35 10.97
C ASP A 63 10.79 -11.15 9.65
N LEU A 64 11.20 -12.41 9.75
CA LEU A 64 11.51 -13.25 8.58
C LEU A 64 10.34 -13.39 7.59
N ARG A 65 9.09 -13.20 8.04
CA ARG A 65 7.88 -13.32 7.19
C ARG A 65 7.69 -12.12 6.27
N ASN A 66 8.15 -10.93 6.66
CA ASN A 66 7.96 -9.69 5.88
C ASN A 66 9.27 -9.00 5.45
N GLN A 67 10.43 -9.57 5.76
CA GLN A 67 11.74 -9.00 5.39
C GLN A 67 11.85 -8.73 3.88
N ALA A 68 11.40 -9.64 3.03
CA ALA A 68 11.44 -9.45 1.57
C ALA A 68 10.61 -8.23 1.12
N SER A 69 9.47 -7.99 1.76
CA SER A 69 8.63 -6.82 1.48
C SER A 69 9.31 -5.51 1.88
N HIS A 70 9.97 -5.49 3.04
CA HIS A 70 10.77 -4.34 3.49
C HIS A 70 11.93 -4.06 2.53
N GLU A 71 12.72 -5.06 2.17
CA GLU A 71 13.85 -4.90 1.24
C GLU A 71 13.39 -4.40 -0.14
N LEU A 72 12.27 -4.92 -0.66
CA LEU A 72 11.68 -4.42 -1.90
C LEU A 72 11.28 -2.95 -1.78
N CYS A 73 10.53 -2.58 -0.74
CA CYS A 73 10.05 -1.21 -0.55
C CYS A 73 11.22 -0.24 -0.36
N LYS A 74 12.23 -0.62 0.42
CA LYS A 74 13.44 0.17 0.63
C LYS A 74 14.18 0.43 -0.69
N ARG A 75 14.38 -0.60 -1.52
CA ARG A 75 15.00 -0.42 -2.85
C ARG A 75 14.21 0.51 -3.77
N ILE A 76 12.88 0.49 -3.70
CA ILE A 76 12.02 1.42 -4.46
C ILE A 76 12.25 2.86 -3.97
N ILE A 77 12.31 3.09 -2.66
CA ILE A 77 12.61 4.41 -2.07
C ILE A 77 14.02 4.87 -2.49
N ASP A 78 15.03 4.02 -2.29
CA ASP A 78 16.44 4.32 -2.59
C ASP A 78 16.69 4.60 -4.09
N SER A 79 15.83 4.09 -4.97
CA SER A 79 15.91 4.37 -6.40
C SER A 79 15.53 5.81 -6.80
N GLY A 80 14.87 6.56 -5.91
CA GLY A 80 14.38 7.93 -6.18
C GLY A 80 13.09 8.02 -7.02
N VAL A 81 12.62 6.90 -7.58
CA VAL A 81 11.47 6.88 -8.51
C VAL A 81 10.17 7.45 -7.92
N LEU A 82 10.01 7.36 -6.59
CA LEU A 82 8.82 7.87 -5.89
C LEU A 82 8.82 9.39 -5.71
N ASP A 83 9.96 10.05 -5.92
CA ASP A 83 10.12 11.51 -5.85
C ASP A 83 10.11 12.14 -7.26
N ASP A 84 10.49 11.37 -8.28
CA ASP A 84 10.49 11.81 -9.69
C ASP A 84 9.09 12.02 -10.27
N ILE A 85 8.08 11.31 -9.76
CA ILE A 85 6.71 11.33 -10.29
C ILE A 85 5.75 11.92 -9.26
N TYR A 86 5.23 13.12 -9.56
CA TYR A 86 4.20 13.75 -8.74
C TYR A 86 2.82 13.10 -8.96
N LEU A 87 2.23 12.59 -7.87
CA LEU A 87 0.87 12.07 -7.85
C LEU A 87 -0.09 13.13 -7.26
N PRO A 88 -0.79 13.94 -8.09
CA PRO A 88 -1.65 15.01 -7.59
C PRO A 88 -2.81 14.48 -6.75
N PHE A 89 -3.27 15.30 -5.80
CA PHE A 89 -4.56 15.12 -5.14
C PHE A 89 -5.64 15.59 -6.13
N ILE A 90 -6.62 14.73 -6.42
CA ILE A 90 -7.67 14.96 -7.43
C ILE A 90 -9.03 14.98 -6.74
#